data_AF-A0A0V1FJ08-F1
#
_entry.id   AF-A0A0V1FJ08-F1
#
_cell.length_a   1.000
_cell.length_b   1.000
_cell.length_c   1.000
_cell.angle_alpha   90.00
_cell.angle_beta   90.00
_cell.angle_gamma   90.00
#
_symmetry.space_group_name_H-M   'P 1'
#
loop_
_entity.id
_entity.type
_entity.pdbx_description
1 polymer ?
#
loop_
_entity_poly.entity_id
_entity_poly.type
_entity_poly.pdbx_seq_one_letter_code
_entity_poly.pdbx_strand_id
1 'polypeptide(L)'
;MSYIYGANWEYLEYKDLYFRPAAFTDRCTNISEHGGHIGRIPCLHNCILIVEKMRVGARGHNGYIRGCYDHIFRHGFNDSSVLTAKLKYREFCTRTMMSSLIARKDKPPDTELLICSCRDSLCNRSNTPRSNCIIFTTIIIIITIINTVYN
;
A
#
# COMPACT_ATOMS: atom_id res chain seq x y z
N MET A 1 4.75 8.15 -5.31
CA MET A 1 4.48 8.72 -3.96
C MET A 1 3.73 10.03 -4.13
N SER A 2 3.04 10.53 -3.10
CA SER A 2 2.42 11.87 -3.09
C SER A 2 3.42 13.02 -3.27
N TYR A 3 2.96 14.19 -3.72
CA TYR A 3 3.82 15.35 -3.96
C TYR A 3 4.51 15.87 -2.70
N ILE A 4 3.86 15.72 -1.54
CA ILE A 4 4.41 16.16 -0.25
C ILE A 4 5.76 15.51 0.07
N TYR A 5 5.99 14.25 -0.34
CA TYR A 5 7.28 13.58 -0.19
C TYR A 5 8.32 14.15 -1.14
N GLY A 6 7.92 14.52 -2.36
CA GLY A 6 8.81 15.08 -3.38
C GLY A 6 9.28 16.49 -3.02
N ALA A 7 8.36 17.32 -2.50
CA ALA A 7 8.68 18.67 -2.04
C ALA A 7 9.71 18.68 -0.89
N ASN A 8 9.71 17.63 -0.07
CA ASN A 8 10.58 17.50 1.10
C ASN A 8 11.69 16.44 0.93
N TRP A 9 11.90 15.96 -0.30
CA TRP A 9 12.74 14.78 -0.58
C TRP A 9 14.17 14.92 -0.05
N GLU A 10 14.75 16.12 -0.20
CA GLU A 10 16.12 16.42 0.23
C GLU A 10 16.25 16.77 1.72
N TYR A 11 15.15 17.08 2.40
CA TYR A 11 15.18 17.73 3.72
C TYR A 11 14.78 16.82 4.88
N LEU A 12 13.91 15.82 4.66
CA LEU A 12 13.32 15.01 5.73
C LEU A 12 13.84 13.55 5.76
N GLU A 13 15.10 13.34 5.39
CA GLU A 13 15.74 12.00 5.31
C GLU A 13 15.00 10.99 4.40
N TYR A 14 13.99 11.43 3.65
CA TYR A 14 13.21 10.55 2.77
C TYR A 14 14.09 9.88 1.71
N LYS A 15 15.12 10.59 1.23
CA LYS A 15 16.10 10.04 0.30
C LYS A 15 16.91 8.87 0.86
N ASP A 16 17.13 8.83 2.16
CA ASP A 16 17.88 7.79 2.87
C ASP A 16 16.96 6.63 3.26
N LEU A 17 15.68 6.92 3.49
CA LEU A 17 14.68 5.93 3.88
C LEU A 17 14.10 5.15 2.69
N TYR A 18 13.80 5.85 1.60
CA TYR A 18 13.03 5.31 0.48
C TYR A 18 13.82 5.25 -0.82
N PHE A 19 13.48 4.28 -1.66
CA PHE A 19 13.84 4.37 -3.06
C PHE A 19 13.08 5.54 -3.72
N ARG A 20 13.77 6.29 -4.59
CA ARG A 20 13.14 7.38 -5.32
C ARG A 20 11.99 6.82 -6.16
N PRO A 21 10.76 7.36 -6.03
CA PRO A 21 9.64 6.87 -6.80
C PRO A 21 9.80 7.26 -8.27
N ALA A 22 9.21 6.46 -9.16
CA ALA A 22 9.13 6.79 -10.59
C ALA A 22 8.39 8.12 -10.86
N ALA A 23 7.46 8.49 -9.97
CA ALA A 23 6.80 9.79 -10.00
C ALA A 23 6.33 10.23 -8.60
N PHE A 24 6.39 11.54 -8.36
CA PHE A 24 5.66 12.20 -7.28
C PHE A 24 4.32 12.71 -7.84
N THR A 25 3.20 12.30 -7.26
CA THR A 25 1.85 12.65 -7.72
C THR A 25 0.79 12.35 -6.66
N ASP A 26 -0.12 13.30 -6.43
CA ASP A 26 -1.30 13.10 -5.56
C ASP A 26 -2.46 12.43 -6.29
N ARG A 27 -2.34 12.22 -7.60
CA ARG A 27 -3.33 11.46 -8.41
C ARG A 27 -3.46 10.00 -7.99
N CYS A 28 -2.62 9.56 -7.04
CA CYS A 28 -2.71 8.24 -6.45
C CYS A 28 -4.06 8.05 -5.73
N THR A 29 -4.66 9.10 -5.15
CA THR A 29 -5.86 8.95 -4.31
C THR A 29 -7.11 8.45 -5.05
N ASN A 30 -7.28 8.86 -6.31
CA ASN A 30 -8.37 8.42 -7.20
C ASN A 30 -7.87 8.35 -8.65
N ILE A 31 -7.36 7.19 -9.08
CA ILE A 31 -6.83 7.05 -10.44
C ILE A 31 -7.97 7.00 -11.49
N SER A 32 -9.22 6.78 -11.09
CA SER A 32 -10.38 6.83 -11.99
C SER A 32 -10.63 8.24 -12.55
N GLU A 33 -10.26 9.29 -11.82
CA GLU A 33 -10.57 10.68 -12.20
C GLU A 33 -9.44 11.39 -12.97
N HIS A 34 -8.22 10.84 -12.98
CA HIS A 34 -7.04 11.65 -13.32
C HIS A 34 -6.12 11.13 -14.42
N GLY A 35 -6.51 10.07 -15.14
CA GLY A 35 -5.99 9.71 -16.48
C GLY A 35 -4.47 9.73 -16.70
N GLY A 36 -3.67 9.72 -15.63
CA GLY A 36 -2.29 10.19 -15.65
C GLY A 36 -1.29 9.04 -15.67
N HIS A 37 -0.11 9.32 -16.22
CA HIS A 37 1.06 8.44 -16.19
C HIS A 37 1.53 8.23 -14.75
N ILE A 38 1.01 7.18 -14.12
CA ILE A 38 1.55 6.67 -12.86
C ILE A 38 2.65 5.69 -13.23
N GLY A 39 3.87 5.95 -12.74
CA GLY A 39 5.01 5.07 -12.94
C GLY A 39 4.69 3.66 -12.46
N ARG A 40 5.04 2.66 -13.28
CA ARG A 40 4.80 1.24 -13.02
C ARG A 40 6.13 0.53 -12.87
N ILE A 41 6.20 -0.39 -11.94
CA ILE A 41 7.36 -1.25 -11.73
C ILE A 41 6.89 -2.70 -11.59
N PRO A 42 7.63 -3.68 -12.14
CA PRO A 42 7.34 -5.09 -11.89
C PRO A 42 7.70 -5.45 -10.45
N CYS A 43 6.82 -6.18 -9.76
CA CYS A 43 7.05 -6.65 -8.39
C CYS A 43 7.38 -8.13 -8.36
N LEU A 44 8.38 -8.52 -7.57
CA LEU A 44 8.66 -9.93 -7.27
C LEU A 44 7.68 -10.46 -6.23
N HIS A 45 7.45 -9.69 -5.17
CA HIS A 45 6.45 -9.97 -4.13
C HIS A 45 5.22 -9.04 -4.27
N ASN A 46 4.40 -8.99 -3.22
CA ASN A 46 3.16 -8.20 -3.24
C ASN A 46 3.37 -6.70 -3.52
N CYS A 47 2.38 -6.11 -4.18
CA CYS A 47 2.23 -4.67 -4.28
C CYS A 47 1.83 -4.11 -2.91
N ILE A 48 2.38 -2.95 -2.56
CA ILE A 48 2.16 -2.30 -1.28
C ILE A 48 1.55 -0.90 -1.49
N LEU A 49 0.61 -0.55 -0.63
CA LEU A 49 0.09 0.80 -0.40
C LEU A 49 0.36 1.18 1.05
N ILE A 50 0.97 2.34 1.27
CA ILE A 50 1.13 2.94 2.60
C ILE A 50 0.42 4.29 2.59
N VAL A 51 -0.40 4.52 3.62
CA VAL A 51 -1.05 5.79 3.91
C VAL A 51 -0.54 6.27 5.26
N GLU A 52 0.26 7.33 5.24
CA GLU A 52 0.86 7.94 6.42
C GLU A 52 0.04 9.15 6.86
N LYS A 53 -0.34 9.22 8.13
CA LYS A 53 -1.02 10.40 8.68
C LYS A 53 0.02 11.47 9.03
N MET A 54 0.10 12.51 8.21
CA MET A 54 1.00 13.63 8.46
C MET A 54 0.32 14.70 9.31
N ARG A 55 1.02 15.15 10.35
CA ARG A 55 0.58 16.26 11.22
C ARG A 55 0.99 17.61 10.61
N VAL A 56 0.47 17.92 9.42
CA VAL A 56 0.69 19.22 8.76
C VAL A 56 -0.54 20.11 8.95
N GLY A 57 -0.38 21.22 9.67
CA GLY A 57 -1.47 22.16 9.97
C GLY A 57 -2.57 21.58 10.87
N ALA A 58 -3.68 22.33 11.01
CA ALA A 58 -4.77 21.98 11.93
C ALA A 58 -5.62 20.76 11.49
N ARG A 59 -5.65 20.44 10.19
CA ARG A 59 -6.46 19.35 9.63
C ARG A 59 -5.68 18.06 9.36
N GLY A 60 -4.35 18.10 9.39
CA GLY A 60 -3.50 17.00 8.95
C GLY A 60 -3.67 16.71 7.45
N HIS A 61 -2.77 15.88 6.91
CA HIS A 61 -2.83 15.43 5.52
C HIS A 61 -2.39 13.97 5.43
N ASN A 62 -2.93 13.20 4.48
CA ASN A 62 -2.50 11.83 4.24
C ASN A 62 -1.44 11.80 3.15
N GLY A 63 -0.26 11.29 3.48
CA GLY A 63 0.77 10.95 2.50
C GLY A 63 0.54 9.56 1.92
N TYR A 64 0.64 9.41 0.59
CA TYR A 64 0.49 8.12 -0.07
C TYR A 64 1.80 7.62 -0.69
N ILE A 65 2.18 6.39 -0.38
CA ILE A 65 3.33 5.69 -0.94
C ILE A 65 2.82 4.38 -1.57
N ARG A 66 3.31 4.07 -2.77
CA ARG A 66 2.98 2.86 -3.53
C ARG A 66 4.24 2.31 -4.15
N GLY A 67 4.34 0.98 -4.18
CA GLY A 67 5.47 0.28 -4.76
C GLY A 67 5.35 -1.22 -4.57
N CYS A 68 6.46 -1.90 -4.77
CA CYS A 68 6.59 -3.32 -4.46
C CYS A 68 7.10 -3.48 -3.03
N TYR A 69 6.75 -4.59 -2.37
CA TYR A 69 7.34 -4.94 -1.07
C TYR A 69 8.88 -4.85 -1.12
N ASP A 70 9.48 -5.30 -2.22
CA ASP A 70 10.93 -5.33 -2.41
C ASP A 70 11.57 -3.96 -2.67
N HIS A 71 10.77 -2.94 -3.03
CA HIS A 71 11.28 -1.69 -3.58
C HIS A 71 10.47 -0.48 -3.09
N ILE A 72 10.38 -0.35 -1.77
CA ILE A 72 9.88 0.85 -1.08
C ILE A 72 10.96 1.43 -0.19
N PHE A 73 11.43 0.65 0.80
CA PHE A 73 12.45 1.06 1.76
C PHE A 73 13.83 0.65 1.28
N ARG A 74 14.82 1.55 1.36
CA ARG A 74 16.23 1.24 1.01
C ARG A 74 16.83 0.16 1.90
N HIS A 75 16.47 0.19 3.17
CA HIS A 75 16.91 -0.80 4.16
C HIS A 75 15.98 -2.02 4.25
N GLY A 76 14.93 -2.07 3.43
CA GLY A 76 13.94 -3.14 3.47
C GLY A 76 12.99 -3.07 4.66
N PHE A 77 12.04 -3.99 4.63
CA PHE A 77 11.13 -4.24 5.75
C PHE A 77 11.85 -5.04 6.85
N ASN A 78 11.41 -4.88 8.09
CA ASN A 78 11.91 -5.65 9.22
C ASN A 78 11.49 -7.13 9.09
N ASP A 79 12.33 -7.96 8.47
CA ASP A 79 12.02 -9.36 8.15
C ASP A 79 11.75 -10.24 9.39
N SER A 80 12.20 -9.83 10.58
CA SER A 80 11.90 -10.53 11.83
C SER A 80 10.45 -10.34 12.30
N SER A 81 9.69 -9.44 11.65
CA SER A 81 8.30 -9.14 12.01
C SER A 81 7.33 -10.07 11.31
N VAL A 82 6.43 -10.71 12.07
CA VAL A 82 5.32 -11.49 11.51
C VAL A 82 4.46 -10.65 10.56
N LEU A 83 4.38 -9.34 10.82
CA LEU A 83 3.65 -8.41 9.97
C LEU A 83 4.27 -8.30 8.58
N THR A 84 5.58 -8.10 8.49
CA THR A 84 6.28 -7.90 7.21
C THR A 84 6.29 -9.18 6.37
N ALA A 85 6.47 -10.33 7.03
CA ALA A 85 6.31 -11.65 6.39
C ALA A 85 4.91 -11.83 5.80
N LYS A 86 3.85 -11.41 6.51
CA LYS A 86 2.49 -11.41 5.96
C LYS A 86 2.38 -10.45 4.79
N LEU A 87 2.88 -9.21 4.89
CA LEU A 87 2.79 -8.21 3.82
C LEU A 87 3.43 -8.71 2.52
N LYS A 88 4.54 -9.46 2.63
CA LYS A 88 5.26 -10.04 1.51
C LYS A 88 4.44 -11.05 0.71
N TYR A 89 3.62 -11.88 1.36
CA TYR A 89 3.01 -13.05 0.74
C TYR A 89 1.47 -13.12 0.81
N ARG A 90 0.82 -12.30 1.64
CA ARG A 90 -0.64 -12.31 1.84
C ARG A 90 -1.24 -10.95 1.54
N GLU A 91 -2.49 -10.95 1.09
CA GLU A 91 -3.26 -9.74 0.86
C GLU A 91 -4.03 -9.37 2.13
N PHE A 92 -3.79 -8.17 2.66
CA PHE A 92 -4.53 -7.63 3.80
C PHE A 92 -4.17 -6.16 4.01
N CYS A 93 -4.92 -5.49 4.87
CA CYS A 93 -4.60 -4.16 5.36
C CYS A 93 -4.50 -4.16 6.88
N THR A 94 -3.59 -3.38 7.44
CA THR A 94 -3.52 -3.15 8.88
C THR A 94 -2.93 -1.79 9.22
N ARG A 95 -3.26 -1.29 10.41
CA ARG A 95 -2.61 -0.12 10.99
C ARG A 95 -1.40 -0.57 11.79
N THR A 96 -0.31 0.17 11.68
CA THR A 96 0.90 -0.06 12.46
C THR A 96 1.68 1.25 12.59
N MET A 97 2.83 1.16 13.24
CA MET A 97 3.76 2.25 13.45
C MET A 97 4.94 2.09 12.49
N MET A 98 5.48 3.20 11.97
CA MET A 98 6.64 3.19 11.06
C MET A 98 7.82 2.43 11.67
N SER A 99 8.01 2.59 12.98
CA SER A 99 9.04 1.91 13.77
C SER A 99 8.97 0.37 13.72
N SER A 100 7.81 -0.20 13.42
CA SER A 100 7.57 -1.64 13.35
C SER A 100 7.76 -2.23 11.96
N LEU A 101 7.77 -1.38 10.92
CA LEU A 101 7.88 -1.82 9.53
C LEU A 101 9.31 -1.84 9.00
N ILE A 102 10.15 -0.89 9.39
CA ILE A 102 11.46 -0.66 8.75
C ILE A 102 12.57 -1.42 9.47
N ALA A 103 13.49 -2.01 8.72
CA ALA A 103 14.71 -2.62 9.25
C ALA A 103 15.84 -1.61 9.54
N ARG A 104 15.53 -0.53 10.30
CA ARG A 104 16.52 0.50 10.71
C ARG A 104 16.57 0.62 12.24
N LYS A 105 17.78 0.75 12.81
CA LYS A 105 17.99 0.98 14.26
C LYS A 105 17.65 2.42 14.66
N ASP A 106 18.08 3.40 13.88
CA ASP A 106 17.73 4.82 14.06
C ASP A 106 16.38 5.09 13.40
N LYS A 107 15.32 4.77 14.13
CA LYS A 107 13.96 4.80 13.60
C LYS A 107 13.54 6.27 13.35
N PRO A 108 12.96 6.58 12.19
CA PRO A 108 12.35 7.90 11.97
C PRO A 108 11.26 8.16 13.04
N PRO A 109 10.82 9.42 13.22
CA PRO A 109 9.73 9.76 14.12
C PRO A 109 8.56 8.80 13.92
N ASP A 110 8.05 8.23 15.02
CA ASP A 110 7.11 7.14 14.90
C ASP A 110 5.73 7.66 14.47
N THR A 111 5.35 7.37 13.24
CA THR A 111 4.09 7.80 12.63
C THR A 111 3.14 6.62 12.48
N GLU A 112 1.86 6.86 12.79
CA GLU A 112 0.80 5.88 12.53
C GLU A 112 0.55 5.82 11.02
N LEU A 113 0.54 4.61 10.48
CA LEU A 113 0.30 4.36 9.07
C LEU A 113 -0.70 3.22 8.88
N LEU A 114 -1.46 3.30 7.80
CA LEU A 114 -2.20 2.18 7.23
C LEU A 114 -1.36 1.57 6.12
N ILE A 115 -1.07 0.28 6.21
CA ILE A 115 -0.37 -0.47 5.17
C ILE A 115 -1.27 -1.57 4.62
N CYS A 116 -1.31 -1.69 3.30
CA CYS A 116 -2.03 -2.73 2.58
C CYS A 116 -1.11 -3.46 1.62
N SER A 117 -1.25 -4.78 1.53
CA SER A 117 -0.63 -5.64 0.54
C SER A 117 -1.70 -6.25 -0.37
N CYS A 118 -1.37 -6.40 -1.65
CA CYS A 118 -2.21 -7.09 -2.61
C CYS A 118 -1.35 -7.77 -3.69
N ARG A 119 -1.89 -8.81 -4.31
CA ARG A 119 -1.35 -9.45 -5.51
C ARG A 119 -2.19 -9.00 -6.71
N ASP A 120 -1.68 -9.22 -7.91
CA ASP A 120 -2.21 -8.74 -9.20
C ASP A 120 -1.68 -7.38 -9.69
N SER A 121 -1.78 -7.24 -11.02
CA SER A 121 -1.36 -6.05 -11.74
C SER A 121 -2.14 -4.81 -11.27
N LEU A 122 -1.40 -3.81 -10.79
CA LEU A 122 -1.93 -2.50 -10.39
C LEU A 122 -3.00 -2.58 -9.28
N CYS A 123 -3.01 -3.62 -8.44
CA CYS A 123 -4.01 -3.81 -7.39
C CYS A 123 -3.98 -2.69 -6.33
N ASN A 124 -2.81 -2.09 -6.07
CA ASN A 124 -2.61 -0.97 -5.14
C ASN A 124 -2.99 0.40 -5.75
N ARG A 125 -3.80 0.41 -6.82
CA ARG A 125 -4.28 1.60 -7.53
C ARG A 125 -5.36 2.36 -6.75
N SER A 126 -6.20 1.65 -6.01
CA SER A 126 -7.25 2.25 -5.20
C SER A 126 -6.82 2.38 -3.74
N ASN A 127 -7.30 3.43 -3.08
CA ASN A 127 -7.19 3.59 -1.64
C ASN A 127 -8.23 2.77 -0.87
N THR A 128 -9.23 2.22 -1.57
CA THR A 128 -10.15 1.26 -0.97
C THR A 128 -9.45 -0.09 -0.90
N PRO A 129 -9.36 -0.70 0.29
CA PRO A 129 -9.02 -2.11 0.40
C PRO A 129 -9.95 -2.86 -0.55
N ARG A 130 -9.41 -3.65 -1.48
CA ARG A 130 -10.21 -4.69 -2.12
C ARG A 130 -10.57 -5.67 -1.02
N SER A 131 -11.71 -5.45 -0.37
CA SER A 131 -12.39 -6.54 0.32
C SER A 131 -12.63 -7.60 -0.73
N ASN A 132 -12.01 -8.76 -0.57
CA ASN A 132 -12.30 -9.95 -1.38
C ASN A 132 -13.75 -10.36 -1.12
N CYS A 133 -14.69 -9.64 -1.75
CA CYS A 133 -16.10 -9.97 -1.83
C CYS A 133 -16.29 -10.99 -2.97
N ILE A 134 -15.52 -12.07 -2.96
CA ILE A 134 -15.70 -13.21 -3.88
C ILE A 134 -16.64 -14.25 -3.25
N ILE A 135 -16.94 -14.12 -1.95
CA ILE A 135 -17.76 -15.09 -1.21
C ILE A 135 -19.24 -15.03 -1.61
N PHE A 136 -19.74 -13.90 -2.10
CA PHE A 136 -21.16 -13.78 -2.48
C PHE A 136 -21.51 -14.34 -3.86
N THR A 137 -20.56 -14.41 -4.80
CA THR A 137 -20.86 -14.91 -6.16
C THR A 137 -20.86 -16.44 -6.25
N THR A 138 -20.05 -17.14 -5.45
CA THR A 138 -20.03 -18.61 -5.44
C THR A 138 -21.27 -19.20 -4.79
N ILE A 139 -21.81 -18.57 -3.74
CA ILE A 139 -23.03 -19.04 -3.05
C ILE A 139 -24.26 -18.97 -3.97
N ILE A 140 -24.39 -17.91 -4.78
CA ILE A 140 -25.52 -17.77 -5.71
C ILE A 140 -25.49 -18.86 -6.79
N ILE A 141 -24.30 -19.18 -7.33
CA ILE A 141 -24.15 -20.23 -8.35
C ILE A 141 -24.53 -21.61 -7.78
N ILE A 142 -24.11 -21.94 -6.55
CA ILE A 142 -24.45 -23.21 -5.90
C ILE A 142 -25.96 -23.32 -5.67
N ILE A 143 -26.62 -22.25 -5.20
CA ILE A 143 -28.08 -22.25 -4.98
C ILE A 143 -28.83 -22.43 -6.31
N THR A 144 -28.39 -21.79 -7.40
CA THR A 144 -29.02 -21.98 -8.71
C THR A 144 -28.86 -23.40 -9.25
N ILE A 145 -27.69 -24.02 -9.07
CA ILE A 145 -27.45 -25.41 -9.50
C ILE A 145 -28.34 -26.38 -8.72
N ILE A 146 -28.44 -26.20 -7.40
CA ILE A 146 -29.33 -27.03 -6.56
C ILE A 146 -30.77 -26.90 -7.03
N ASN A 147 -31.27 -25.67 -7.24
CA ASN A 147 -32.65 -25.48 -7.69
C ASN A 147 -32.95 -26.03 -9.10
N THR A 148 -31.96 -26.15 -9.98
CA THR A 148 -32.12 -26.82 -11.29
C THR A 148 -32.00 -28.34 -11.26
N VAL A 149 -31.44 -28.93 -10.19
CA VAL A 149 -31.32 -30.39 -10.04
C VAL A 149 -32.52 -30.99 -9.31
N TYR A 150 -33.20 -30.20 -8.48
CA TYR A 150 -34.33 -30.65 -7.64
C TYR A 150 -35.73 -30.20 -8.13
N ASN A 151 -35.82 -29.57 -9.31
CA ASN A 151 -37.06 -29.37 -10.08
C ASN A 151 -36.91 -30.02 -11.45
#